data_AF-H6RGN6-F1
#
_entry.id   AF-H6RGN6-F1
#
_cell.length_a   1.000
_cell.length_b   1.000
_cell.length_c   1.000
_cell.angle_alpha   90.00
_cell.angle_beta   90.00
_cell.angle_gamma   90.00
#
_symmetry.space_group_name_H-M   'P 1'
#
loop_
_entity.id
_entity.type
_entity.pdbx_description
1 polymer ?
#
loop_
_entity_poly.entity_id
_entity_poly.type
_entity_poly.pdbx_seq_one_letter_code
_entity_poly.pdbx_strand_id
1 'polypeptide(L)'
;MKIKMQRFFNFKIGIAGALIMGISVFCINYFSTKFLFESITAALKQSAYTFIFGGFLIKSCEYIAVYFKKNSIAILLAIAIPTIITLLLTYGLHMLKGTPKPLASTLPTLAIIPATAIWAFRKRSLLTKQF
;
A
#
# COMPACT_ATOMS: atom_id res chain seq x y z
N MET A 1 23.56 -9.33 1.93
CA MET A 1 22.10 -9.61 1.98
C MET A 1 21.21 -8.38 1.78
N LYS A 2 21.49 -7.22 2.41
CA LYS A 2 20.67 -5.98 2.31
C LYS A 2 20.40 -5.48 0.86
N ILE A 3 21.36 -5.62 -0.06
CA ILE A 3 21.25 -5.08 -1.43
C ILE A 3 20.23 -5.85 -2.30
N LYS A 4 20.15 -7.19 -2.17
CA LYS A 4 19.19 -8.01 -2.93
C LYS A 4 17.75 -7.75 -2.49
N MET A 5 17.51 -7.52 -1.20
CA MET A 5 16.14 -7.34 -0.68
C MET A 5 15.53 -5.99 -1.09
N GLN A 6 16.35 -4.94 -1.17
CA GLN A 6 15.91 -3.61 -1.63
C GLN A 6 15.47 -3.58 -3.10
N ARG A 7 15.87 -4.59 -3.89
CA ARG A 7 15.41 -4.77 -5.27
C ARG A 7 13.92 -5.08 -5.35
N PHE A 8 13.41 -5.89 -4.42
CA PHE A 8 12.02 -6.37 -4.43
C PHE A 8 11.14 -5.69 -3.39
N PHE A 9 11.72 -5.02 -2.39
CA PHE A 9 10.98 -4.42 -1.30
C PHE A 9 11.52 -3.05 -0.91
N ASN A 10 10.64 -2.04 -0.86
CA ASN A 10 10.99 -0.71 -0.38
C ASN A 10 10.75 -0.58 1.14
N PHE A 11 11.80 -0.80 1.93
CA PHE A 11 11.73 -0.75 3.40
C PHE A 11 11.25 0.58 3.95
N LYS A 12 11.70 1.71 3.38
CA LYS A 12 11.31 3.03 3.86
C LYS A 12 9.80 3.23 3.72
N ILE A 13 9.25 2.84 2.58
CA ILE A 13 7.80 2.95 2.34
C ILE A 13 7.01 1.92 3.12
N GLY A 14 7.51 0.68 3.25
CA GLY A 14 6.88 -0.33 4.08
C GLY A 14 6.73 0.13 5.54
N ILE A 15 7.80 0.65 6.14
CA ILE A 15 7.78 1.15 7.54
C ILE A 15 6.88 2.37 7.68
N ALA A 16 7.07 3.39 6.83
CA ALA A 16 6.29 4.63 6.90
C ALA A 16 4.80 4.36 6.68
N GLY A 17 4.48 3.54 5.68
CA GLY A 17 3.11 3.13 5.38
C GLY A 17 2.50 2.35 6.54
N ALA A 18 3.20 1.38 7.11
CA ALA A 18 2.72 0.58 8.24
C ALA A 18 2.32 1.45 9.43
N LEU A 19 3.17 2.42 9.79
CA LEU A 19 2.92 3.32 10.90
C LEU A 19 1.69 4.21 10.65
N ILE A 20 1.64 4.88 9.48
CA ILE A 20 0.53 5.77 9.13
C ILE A 20 -0.80 5.01 9.06
N MET A 21 -0.80 3.84 8.41
CA MET A 21 -1.99 3.04 8.22
C MET A 21 -2.47 2.39 9.51
N GLY A 22 -1.56 1.90 10.34
CA GLY A 22 -1.87 1.36 11.67
C GLY A 22 -2.55 2.40 12.56
N ILE A 23 -1.98 3.60 12.64
CA ILE A 23 -2.57 4.72 13.40
C ILE A 23 -3.95 5.08 12.85
N SER A 24 -4.08 5.18 11.52
CA SER A 24 -5.35 5.53 10.87
C SER A 24 -6.45 4.51 11.20
N VAL A 25 -6.16 3.22 11.06
CA VAL A 25 -7.13 2.14 11.34
C VAL A 25 -7.44 2.03 12.83
N PHE A 26 -6.46 2.26 13.71
CA PHE A 26 -6.70 2.36 15.14
C PHE A 26 -7.71 3.48 15.45
N CYS A 27 -7.46 4.69 14.97
CA CYS A 27 -8.34 5.84 15.19
C CYS A 27 -9.75 5.60 14.67
N ILE A 28 -9.89 5.07 13.45
CA ILE A 28 -11.19 4.76 12.84
C ILE A 28 -12.00 3.80 13.72
N ASN A 29 -11.39 2.72 14.19
CA ASN A 29 -12.10 1.72 14.97
C ASN A 29 -12.36 2.19 16.41
N TYR A 30 -11.35 2.79 17.06
CA TYR A 30 -11.45 3.20 18.45
C TYR A 30 -12.43 4.34 18.63
N PHE A 31 -12.33 5.42 17.82
CA PHE A 31 -13.25 6.54 17.97
C PHE A 31 -14.68 6.18 17.58
N SER A 32 -14.86 5.16 16.73
CA SER A 32 -16.18 4.75 16.31
C SER A 32 -16.86 3.72 17.24
N THR A 33 -16.12 2.92 17.98
CA THR A 33 -16.70 1.80 18.77
C THR A 33 -16.28 1.79 20.23
N LYS A 34 -15.18 2.50 20.57
CA LYS A 34 -14.52 2.48 21.88
C LYS A 34 -13.94 1.11 22.29
N PHE A 35 -14.00 0.09 21.42
CA PHE A 35 -13.43 -1.23 21.69
C PHE A 35 -11.91 -1.23 21.52
N LEU A 36 -11.19 -1.09 22.65
CA LEU A 36 -9.73 -0.95 22.63
C LEU A 36 -9.01 -2.16 22.02
N PHE A 37 -9.28 -3.37 22.51
CA PHE A 37 -8.58 -4.58 22.07
C PHE A 37 -8.81 -4.91 20.59
N GLU A 38 -10.05 -4.76 20.12
CA GLU A 38 -10.38 -4.97 18.70
C GLU A 38 -9.76 -3.89 17.81
N SER A 39 -9.72 -2.64 18.28
CA SER A 39 -9.08 -1.54 17.54
C SER A 39 -7.57 -1.74 17.42
N ILE A 40 -6.90 -2.21 18.49
CA ILE A 40 -5.48 -2.59 18.45
C ILE A 40 -5.26 -3.77 17.49
N THR A 41 -6.13 -4.78 17.53
CA THR A 41 -6.05 -5.94 16.64
C THR A 41 -6.17 -5.53 15.18
N ALA A 42 -7.13 -4.67 14.83
CA ALA A 42 -7.29 -4.12 13.49
C ALA A 42 -6.07 -3.29 13.05
N ALA A 43 -5.53 -2.46 13.94
CA ALA A 43 -4.35 -1.64 13.67
C ALA A 43 -3.08 -2.47 13.43
N LEU A 44 -2.89 -3.54 14.19
CA LEU A 44 -1.76 -4.46 14.03
C LEU A 44 -1.87 -5.23 12.71
N LYS A 45 -3.06 -5.75 12.39
CA LYS A 45 -3.34 -6.37 11.08
C LYS A 45 -3.01 -5.41 9.95
N GLN A 46 -3.50 -4.18 10.02
CA GLN A 46 -3.22 -3.17 9.01
C GLN A 46 -1.73 -2.83 8.91
N SER A 47 -1.05 -2.64 10.04
CA SER A 47 0.39 -2.34 10.08
C SER A 47 1.22 -3.45 9.44
N ALA A 48 0.96 -4.71 9.83
CA ALA A 48 1.67 -5.86 9.30
C ALA A 48 1.43 -6.01 7.79
N TYR A 49 0.18 -5.87 7.36
CA TYR A 49 -0.18 -5.88 5.95
C TYR A 49 0.53 -4.77 5.18
N THR A 50 0.44 -3.52 5.62
CA THR A 50 1.03 -2.39 4.90
C THR A 50 2.55 -2.44 4.92
N PHE A 51 3.18 -2.98 5.96
CA PHE A 51 4.62 -3.22 5.95
C PHE A 51 5.00 -4.15 4.80
N ILE A 52 4.41 -5.35 4.76
CA ILE A 52 4.74 -6.39 3.78
C ILE A 52 4.32 -5.98 2.36
N PHE A 53 3.07 -5.58 2.17
CA PHE A 53 2.54 -5.31 0.85
C PHE A 53 2.83 -3.89 0.37
N GLY A 54 2.90 -2.89 1.25
CA GLY A 54 3.22 -1.52 0.85
C GLY A 54 4.63 -1.42 0.25
N GLY A 55 5.64 -2.01 0.91
CA GLY A 55 7.00 -2.03 0.40
C GLY A 55 7.16 -2.82 -0.90
N PHE A 56 6.47 -3.96 -1.01
CA PHE A 56 6.47 -4.81 -2.20
C PHE A 56 5.74 -4.18 -3.39
N LEU A 57 4.50 -3.73 -3.20
CA LEU A 57 3.66 -3.16 -4.25
C LEU A 57 4.26 -1.90 -4.87
N ILE A 58 4.98 -1.09 -4.09
CA ILE A 58 5.70 0.08 -4.62
C ILE A 58 6.84 -0.34 -5.55
N LYS A 59 7.55 -1.42 -5.23
CA LYS A 59 8.58 -1.94 -6.15
C LYS A 59 7.96 -2.57 -7.39
N SER A 60 6.86 -3.31 -7.24
CA SER A 60 6.08 -3.82 -8.37
C SER A 60 5.57 -2.70 -9.28
N CYS A 61 5.10 -1.58 -8.70
CA CYS A 61 4.74 -0.36 -9.43
C CYS A 61 5.91 0.18 -10.25
N GLU A 62 7.10 0.30 -9.67
CA GLU A 62 8.31 0.73 -10.40
C GLU A 62 8.65 -0.23 -11.55
N TYR A 63 8.52 -1.55 -11.34
CA TYR A 63 8.75 -2.55 -12.39
C TYR A 63 7.75 -2.44 -13.55
N ILE A 64 6.47 -2.31 -13.25
CA ILE A 64 5.41 -2.15 -14.26
C ILE A 64 5.63 -0.85 -15.06
N ALA A 65 6.01 0.23 -14.38
CA ALA A 65 6.24 1.53 -15.02
C ALA A 65 7.37 1.49 -16.06
N VAL A 66 8.39 0.64 -15.87
CA VAL A 66 9.51 0.54 -16.82
C VAL A 66 9.30 -0.52 -17.91
N TYR A 67 8.37 -1.46 -17.70
CA TYR A 67 8.16 -2.58 -18.61
C TYR A 67 7.50 -2.17 -19.94
N PHE A 68 6.51 -1.27 -19.89
CA PHE A 68 5.76 -0.86 -21.07
C PHE A 68 6.38 0.34 -21.78
N LYS A 69 6.46 0.31 -23.12
CA LYS A 69 7.00 1.42 -23.93
C LYS A 69 6.11 2.68 -23.86
N LYS A 70 4.80 2.52 -24.10
CA LYS A 70 3.82 3.63 -24.12
C LYS A 70 3.60 4.19 -22.71
N ASN A 71 3.80 5.50 -22.54
CA ASN A 71 3.77 6.17 -21.23
C ASN A 71 2.42 6.04 -20.51
N SER A 72 1.32 6.32 -21.19
CA SER A 72 -0.01 6.29 -20.58
C SER A 72 -0.40 4.88 -20.09
N ILE A 73 -0.08 3.85 -20.89
CA ILE A 73 -0.34 2.44 -20.51
C ILE A 73 0.53 2.03 -19.32
N ALA A 74 1.81 2.41 -19.33
CA ALA A 74 2.72 2.11 -18.23
C ALA A 74 2.23 2.69 -16.90
N ILE A 75 1.82 3.96 -16.90
CA ILE A 75 1.33 4.65 -15.70
C ILE A 75 0.00 4.05 -15.24
N LEU A 76 -0.95 3.86 -16.16
CA LEU A 76 -2.26 3.29 -15.84
C LEU A 76 -2.13 1.92 -15.17
N LEU A 77 -1.33 1.02 -15.75
CA LEU A 77 -1.13 -0.33 -15.21
C LEU A 77 -0.34 -0.32 -13.89
N ALA A 78 0.66 0.56 -13.77
CA ALA A 78 1.44 0.71 -12.55
C ALA A 78 0.62 1.21 -11.35
N ILE A 79 -0.50 1.89 -11.60
CA ILE A 79 -1.45 2.31 -10.56
C ILE A 79 -2.52 1.24 -10.36
N ALA A 80 -3.17 0.80 -11.44
CA ALA A 80 -4.33 -0.07 -11.38
C ALA A 80 -4.02 -1.44 -10.76
N ILE A 81 -2.94 -2.10 -11.18
CA ILE A 81 -2.60 -3.45 -10.70
C ILE A 81 -2.31 -3.44 -9.20
N PRO A 82 -1.40 -2.59 -8.66
CA PRO A 82 -1.19 -2.54 -7.22
C PRO A 82 -2.43 -2.12 -6.44
N THR A 83 -3.25 -1.22 -6.97
CA THR A 83 -4.48 -0.76 -6.31
C THR A 83 -5.48 -1.90 -6.14
N ILE A 84 -5.78 -2.65 -7.21
CA ILE A 84 -6.70 -3.78 -7.17
C ILE A 84 -6.22 -4.82 -6.18
N ILE A 85 -4.92 -5.19 -6.26
CA ILE A 85 -4.33 -6.16 -5.33
C ILE A 85 -4.46 -5.67 -3.88
N THR A 86 -4.14 -4.40 -3.61
CA THR A 86 -4.19 -3.89 -2.24
C THR A 86 -5.60 -3.86 -1.68
N LEU A 87 -6.58 -3.44 -2.49
CA LEU A 87 -7.96 -3.34 -2.05
C LEU A 87 -8.52 -4.73 -1.72
N LEU A 88 -8.30 -5.71 -2.60
CA LEU A 88 -8.74 -7.09 -2.38
C LEU A 88 -8.12 -7.70 -1.12
N LEU A 89 -6.81 -7.56 -0.94
CA LEU A 89 -6.12 -8.12 0.21
C LEU A 89 -6.53 -7.44 1.52
N THR A 90 -6.65 -6.11 1.53
CA THR A 90 -7.01 -5.39 2.76
C THR A 90 -8.47 -5.59 3.12
N TYR A 91 -9.37 -5.62 2.12
CA TYR A 91 -10.75 -5.98 2.33
C TYR A 91 -10.88 -7.40 2.90
N GLY A 92 -10.19 -8.38 2.30
CA GLY A 92 -10.14 -9.75 2.80
C GLY A 92 -9.62 -9.83 4.25
N LEU A 93 -8.55 -9.11 4.56
CA LEU A 93 -7.97 -9.05 5.91
C LEU A 93 -8.96 -8.54 6.97
N HIS A 94 -9.75 -7.52 6.63
CA HIS A 94 -10.71 -6.91 7.56
C HIS A 94 -12.06 -7.64 7.62
N MET A 95 -12.39 -8.49 6.64
CA MET A 95 -13.52 -9.42 6.75
C MET A 95 -13.25 -10.55 7.76
N LEU A 96 -12.00 -10.79 8.14
CA LEU A 96 -11.66 -11.72 9.23
C LEU A 96 -12.06 -11.13 10.60
N LYS A 97 -12.51 -12.00 11.53
CA LYS A 97 -12.91 -11.61 12.91
C LYS A 97 -11.94 -10.64 13.57
N GLY A 98 -12.47 -9.69 14.34
CA GLY A 98 -11.68 -8.73 15.14
C GLY A 98 -11.38 -7.41 14.43
N THR A 99 -12.20 -7.00 13.46
CA THR A 99 -12.27 -5.61 12.98
C THR A 99 -13.69 -5.08 13.20
N PRO A 100 -13.90 -4.10 14.10
CA PRO A 100 -15.23 -3.57 14.39
C PRO A 100 -15.90 -2.91 13.18
N LYS A 101 -15.14 -2.17 12.37
CA LYS A 101 -15.63 -1.53 11.14
C LYS A 101 -14.78 -1.89 9.92
N PRO A 102 -15.05 -3.03 9.28
CA PRO A 102 -14.24 -3.51 8.16
C PRO A 102 -14.21 -2.56 6.96
N LEU A 103 -15.37 -2.12 6.46
CA LEU A 103 -15.46 -1.23 5.31
C LEU A 103 -14.74 0.11 5.56
N ALA A 104 -14.98 0.74 6.72
CA ALA A 104 -14.32 1.99 7.07
C ALA A 104 -12.78 1.81 7.18
N SER A 105 -12.32 0.66 7.66
CA SER A 105 -10.89 0.34 7.77
C SER A 105 -10.21 0.12 6.42
N THR A 106 -10.98 -0.18 5.36
CA THR A 106 -10.43 -0.26 3.99
C THR A 106 -10.27 1.09 3.31
N LEU A 107 -11.00 2.14 3.72
CA LEU A 107 -10.92 3.46 3.07
C LEU A 107 -9.50 4.06 3.06
N PRO A 108 -8.70 4.01 4.15
CA PRO A 108 -7.34 4.51 4.14
C PRO A 108 -6.45 3.85 3.08
N THR A 109 -6.78 2.64 2.63
CA THR A 109 -5.95 1.90 1.65
C THR A 109 -5.98 2.52 0.27
N LEU A 110 -6.99 3.36 -0.03
CA LEU A 110 -7.06 4.15 -1.25
C LEU A 110 -5.88 5.12 -1.39
N ALA A 111 -5.15 5.41 -0.30
CA ALA A 111 -3.88 6.13 -0.34
C ALA A 111 -2.82 5.46 -1.22
N ILE A 112 -2.97 4.16 -1.55
CA ILE A 112 -2.11 3.48 -2.52
C ILE A 112 -2.18 4.10 -3.92
N ILE A 113 -3.33 4.68 -4.30
CA ILE A 113 -3.55 5.26 -5.63
C ILE A 113 -2.62 6.46 -5.85
N PRO A 114 -2.67 7.53 -5.02
CA PRO A 114 -1.74 8.64 -5.19
C PRO A 114 -0.29 8.22 -4.94
N ALA A 115 -0.01 7.28 -4.03
CA ALA A 115 1.35 6.81 -3.78
C ALA A 115 1.97 6.12 -5.01
N THR A 116 1.22 5.20 -5.64
CA THR A 116 1.66 4.50 -6.86
C THR A 116 1.72 5.44 -8.06
N ALA A 117 0.81 6.40 -8.17
CA ALA A 117 0.87 7.42 -9.22
C ALA A 117 2.18 8.21 -9.15
N ILE A 118 2.51 8.78 -7.99
CA ILE A 118 3.74 9.57 -7.83
C ILE A 118 4.97 8.72 -8.17
N TRP A 119 5.01 7.45 -7.75
CA TRP A 119 6.15 6.58 -7.98
C TRP A 119 6.27 6.14 -9.44
N ALA A 120 5.16 5.86 -10.11
CA ALA A 120 5.11 5.58 -11.53
C ALA A 120 5.63 6.78 -12.34
N PHE A 121 5.11 7.99 -12.10
CA PHE A 121 5.56 9.21 -12.78
C PHE A 121 7.05 9.49 -12.55
N ARG A 122 7.49 9.40 -11.30
CA ARG A 122 8.91 9.58 -10.94
C ARG A 122 9.79 8.60 -11.70
N LYS A 123 9.42 7.32 -11.75
CA LYS A 123 10.22 6.29 -12.41
C LYS A 123 10.27 6.49 -13.93
N ARG A 124 9.16 6.87 -14.55
CA ARG A 124 9.11 7.22 -15.99
C ARG A 124 9.96 8.43 -16.32
N SER A 125 9.86 9.51 -15.53
CA SER A 125 10.66 10.72 -15.75
C SER A 125 12.17 10.43 -15.69
N LEU A 126 12.61 9.57 -14.78
CA LEU A 126 14.01 9.14 -14.70
C LEU A 126 14.46 8.36 -15.93
N LEU A 127 13.59 7.56 -16.55
CA LEU A 127 13.91 6.86 -17.80
C LEU A 127 14.02 7.84 -18.98
N THR A 128 13.10 8.79 -19.11
CA THR A 128 13.14 9.77 -20.20
C THR A 128 14.39 10.66 -20.14
N LYS A 129 14.92 10.97 -18.95
CA LYS A 129 16.15 11.75 -18.80
C LYS A 129 17.45 10.99 -19.11
N GLN A 130 17.37 9.67 -19.30
CA GLN A 130 18.54 8.81 -19.59
C GLN A 130 18.78 8.62 -21.10
N PHE A 131 17.90 9.16 -21.94
CA PHE A 131 17.97 9.17 -23.40
C PHE A 131 17.86 10.61 -23.90
#